data_AF-A0A3S2TKU0-F1
#
_entry.id   AF-A0A3S2TKU0-F1
#
_cell.length_a   1.000
_cell.length_b   1.000
_cell.length_c   1.000
_cell.angle_alpha   90.00
_cell.angle_beta   90.00
_cell.angle_gamma   90.00
#
_symmetry.space_group_name_H-M   'P 1'
#
loop_
_entity.id
_entity.type
_entity.pdbx_description
1 polymer ?
#
loop_
_entity_poly.entity_id
_entity_poly.type
_entity_poly.pdbx_seq_one_letter_code
_entity_poly.pdbx_strand_id
1 'polypeptide(L)'
;MFNTEARLMHRFPAQPVRTDTRAWRAQVWISFGVALTLCATGLAWLPGADLDRAFMVMGYLFTLTSAFTLAKFVRDNEGRRQDTPQWGALVWGGFSAAMALTAWGLWRMDLSPTYKAFLAVSWLFMVSSAFTLAKTLRDAQEARLAMSHGHRQEDAQ
;
A
#
# COMPACT_ATOMS: atom_id res chain seq x y z
N MET A 1 -4.40 47.21 28.45
CA MET A 1 -3.57 47.20 27.22
C MET A 1 -2.84 45.87 26.96
N PHE A 2 -3.06 44.81 27.76
CA PHE A 2 -2.30 43.54 27.71
C PHE A 2 -3.03 42.36 27.03
N ASN A 3 -4.25 42.56 26.51
CA ASN A 3 -5.13 41.47 26.06
C ASN A 3 -5.22 41.31 24.53
N THR A 4 -4.49 42.11 23.77
CA THR A 4 -4.52 42.08 22.30
C THR A 4 -3.45 41.14 21.71
N GLU A 5 -2.31 40.97 22.38
CA GLU A 5 -1.19 40.17 21.86
C GLU A 5 -1.41 38.65 21.97
N ALA A 6 -2.20 38.20 22.94
CA ALA A 6 -2.55 36.78 23.08
C ALA A 6 -3.46 36.26 21.94
N ARG A 7 -4.14 37.16 21.20
CA ARG A 7 -4.98 36.78 20.04
C ARG A 7 -4.22 36.65 18.73
N LEU A 8 -2.97 37.08 18.66
CA LEU A 8 -2.18 37.09 17.43
C LEU A 8 -1.30 35.83 17.26
N MET A 9 -1.12 35.03 18.31
CA MET A 9 -0.20 33.88 18.32
C MET A 9 -0.83 32.51 17.99
N HIS A 10 -2.12 32.43 17.66
CA HIS A 10 -2.81 31.15 17.37
C HIS A 10 -3.57 31.12 16.05
N ARG A 11 -3.16 31.94 15.07
CA ARG A 11 -3.54 31.72 13.68
C ARG A 11 -2.35 31.11 12.95
N PHE A 12 -2.08 29.83 13.21
CA PHE A 12 -1.34 29.06 12.22
C PHE A 12 -2.19 29.10 10.95
N PRO A 13 -1.68 29.66 9.83
CA PRO A 13 -2.42 29.60 8.58
C PRO A 13 -2.65 28.12 8.29
N ALA A 14 -3.92 27.75 8.11
CA ALA A 14 -4.27 26.41 7.66
C ALA A 14 -3.43 26.13 6.41
N GLN A 15 -2.51 25.17 6.51
CA GLN A 15 -1.67 24.76 5.37
C GLN A 15 -2.64 24.42 4.22
N PRO A 16 -2.51 25.06 3.04
CA PRO A 16 -3.40 24.76 1.93
C PRO A 16 -3.31 23.26 1.65
N VAL A 17 -4.46 22.58 1.72
CA VAL A 17 -4.58 21.15 1.42
C VAL A 17 -4.08 20.94 0.00
N ARG A 18 -2.82 20.50 -0.12
CA ARG A 18 -2.14 20.37 -1.40
C ARG A 18 -2.58 19.03 -1.98
N THR A 19 -3.60 19.07 -2.82
CA THR A 19 -4.08 17.89 -3.54
C THR A 19 -3.01 17.39 -4.48
N ASP A 20 -2.61 16.13 -4.35
CA ASP A 20 -1.63 15.54 -5.26
C ASP A 20 -2.06 15.68 -6.71
N THR A 21 -1.15 16.17 -7.55
CA THR A 21 -1.39 16.39 -8.96
C THR A 21 -1.74 15.07 -9.64
N ARG A 22 -2.71 15.06 -10.57
CA ARG A 22 -3.10 13.86 -11.34
C ARG A 22 -1.90 13.13 -11.97
N ALA A 23 -0.84 13.87 -12.30
CA ALA A 23 0.43 13.35 -12.81
C ALA A 23 1.16 12.43 -11.81
N TRP A 24 1.24 12.79 -10.53
CA TRP A 24 1.89 11.96 -9.50
C TRP A 24 1.13 10.66 -9.26
N ARG A 25 -0.21 10.74 -9.24
CA ARG A 25 -1.04 9.54 -9.13
C ARG A 25 -0.83 8.62 -10.33
N ALA A 26 -0.81 9.14 -11.55
CA ALA A 26 -0.53 8.35 -12.75
C ALA A 26 0.84 7.65 -12.66
N GLN A 27 1.87 8.34 -12.16
CA GLN A 27 3.19 7.76 -11.94
C GLN A 27 3.17 6.58 -10.97
N VAL A 28 2.46 6.67 -9.84
CA VAL A 28 2.35 5.55 -8.89
C VAL A 28 1.65 4.34 -9.51
N TRP A 29 0.58 4.57 -10.26
CA TRP A 29 -0.12 3.51 -10.98
C TRP A 29 0.78 2.84 -12.04
N ILE A 30 1.59 3.64 -12.74
CA ILE A 30 2.58 3.12 -13.70
C ILE A 30 3.63 2.27 -12.97
N SER A 31 4.21 2.75 -11.85
CA SER A 31 5.19 1.98 -11.08
C SER A 31 4.62 0.66 -10.56
N PHE A 32 3.38 0.66 -10.09
CA PHE A 32 2.69 -0.57 -9.67
C PHE A 32 2.49 -1.53 -10.84
N GLY A 33 2.06 -1.03 -12.01
CA GLY A 33 1.93 -1.82 -13.23
C GLY A 33 3.28 -2.40 -13.69
N VAL A 34 4.35 -1.62 -13.62
CA VAL A 34 5.72 -2.07 -13.93
C VAL A 34 6.17 -3.16 -12.94
N ALA A 35 5.92 -2.99 -11.64
CA ALA A 35 6.24 -4.01 -10.64
C ALA A 35 5.50 -5.33 -10.89
N LEU A 36 4.19 -5.25 -11.17
CA LEU A 36 3.36 -6.41 -11.44
C LEU A 36 3.79 -7.14 -12.72
N THR A 37 4.07 -6.39 -13.80
CA THR A 37 4.53 -6.97 -15.07
C THR A 37 5.92 -7.59 -14.95
N LEU A 38 6.82 -6.98 -14.18
CA LEU A 38 8.16 -7.50 -13.93
C LEU A 38 8.11 -8.81 -13.12
N CYS A 39 7.27 -8.88 -12.09
CA CYS A 39 6.97 -10.12 -11.39
C CYS A 39 6.36 -11.17 -12.32
N ALA A 40 5.29 -10.83 -13.05
CA ALA A 40 4.59 -11.77 -13.93
C ALA A 40 5.54 -12.34 -15.01
N THR A 41 6.37 -11.49 -15.60
CA THR A 41 7.38 -11.91 -16.59
C THR A 41 8.45 -12.79 -15.94
N GLY A 42 8.91 -12.45 -14.73
CA GLY A 42 9.84 -13.27 -13.95
C GLY A 42 9.32 -14.67 -13.64
N LEU A 43 8.02 -14.81 -13.34
CA LEU A 43 7.39 -16.11 -13.14
C LEU A 43 7.07 -16.84 -14.46
N ALA A 44 6.76 -16.11 -15.54
CA ALA A 44 6.46 -16.69 -16.85
C ALA A 44 7.69 -17.34 -17.50
N TRP A 45 8.87 -16.73 -17.34
CA TRP A 45 10.13 -17.21 -17.91
C TRP A 45 10.89 -18.21 -17.04
N LEU A 46 10.28 -18.73 -15.97
CA LEU A 46 10.94 -19.65 -15.05
C LEU A 46 11.23 -21.02 -15.70
N PRO A 47 12.50 -21.46 -15.82
CA PRO A 47 12.81 -22.84 -16.18
C PRO A 47 12.76 -23.68 -14.89
N GLY A 48 11.59 -24.23 -14.57
CA GLY A 48 11.37 -25.05 -13.38
C GLY A 48 10.10 -25.90 -13.52
N ALA A 49 9.91 -26.84 -12.59
CA ALA A 49 8.73 -27.68 -12.56
C ALA A 49 7.45 -26.82 -12.49
N ASP A 50 6.43 -27.18 -13.26
CA ASP A 50 5.18 -26.40 -13.35
C ASP A 50 4.50 -26.25 -11.98
N LEU A 51 4.68 -27.22 -11.10
CA LEU A 51 4.15 -27.19 -9.74
C LEU A 51 4.79 -26.10 -8.88
N ASP A 52 6.11 -25.93 -8.94
CA ASP A 52 6.82 -24.90 -8.18
C ASP A 52 6.46 -23.51 -8.73
N ARG A 53 6.32 -23.38 -10.05
CA ARG A 53 5.85 -22.14 -10.70
C ARG A 53 4.44 -21.77 -10.27
N ALA A 54 3.52 -22.72 -10.28
CA ALA A 54 2.14 -22.51 -9.86
C ALA A 54 2.07 -22.10 -8.38
N PHE A 55 2.86 -22.75 -7.51
CA PHE A 55 2.99 -22.38 -6.10
C PHE A 55 3.49 -20.94 -5.94
N MET A 56 4.47 -20.52 -6.73
CA MET A 56 4.98 -19.14 -6.72
C MET A 56 3.92 -18.12 -7.12
N VAL A 57 3.19 -18.37 -8.21
CA VAL A 57 2.13 -17.48 -8.67
C VAL A 57 1.09 -17.29 -7.57
N MET A 58 0.65 -18.39 -6.95
CA MET A 58 -0.33 -18.33 -5.86
C MET A 58 0.23 -17.59 -4.64
N GLY A 59 1.49 -17.82 -4.25
CA GLY A 59 2.14 -17.12 -3.14
C GLY A 59 2.26 -15.61 -3.36
N TYR A 60 2.59 -15.18 -4.57
CA TYR A 60 2.67 -13.76 -4.94
C TYR A 60 1.29 -13.10 -4.92
N LEU A 61 0.28 -13.75 -5.49
CA LEU A 61 -1.10 -13.25 -5.49
C LEU A 61 -1.67 -13.18 -4.06
N PHE A 62 -1.37 -14.19 -3.24
CA PHE A 62 -1.79 -14.21 -1.84
C PHE A 62 -1.10 -13.11 -1.02
N THR A 63 0.19 -12.88 -1.25
CA THR A 63 0.94 -11.78 -0.61
C THR A 63 0.40 -10.42 -1.03
N LEU A 64 0.11 -10.23 -2.32
CA LEU A 64 -0.49 -9.01 -2.85
C LEU A 64 -1.85 -8.73 -2.21
N THR A 65 -2.71 -9.74 -2.15
CA THR A 65 -4.04 -9.63 -1.51
C THR A 65 -3.92 -9.33 -0.02
N SER A 66 -3.00 -10.01 0.68
CA SER A 66 -2.73 -9.76 2.11
C SER A 66 -2.20 -8.36 2.36
N ALA A 67 -1.36 -7.81 1.48
CA ALA A 67 -0.85 -6.44 1.60
C ALA A 67 -1.99 -5.41 1.50
N PHE A 68 -2.93 -5.61 0.57
CA PHE A 68 -4.13 -4.76 0.47
C PHE A 68 -5.04 -4.89 1.69
N THR A 69 -5.24 -6.10 2.21
CA THR A 69 -6.00 -6.33 3.45
C THR A 69 -5.36 -5.63 4.64
N LEU A 70 -4.04 -5.70 4.78
CA LEU A 70 -3.30 -4.99 5.83
C LEU A 70 -3.46 -3.46 5.68
N ALA A 71 -3.32 -2.94 4.47
CA ALA A 71 -3.53 -1.51 4.22
C ALA A 71 -4.96 -1.07 4.54
N LYS A 72 -5.96 -1.89 4.20
CA LYS A 72 -7.36 -1.65 4.55
C LYS A 72 -7.57 -1.66 6.07
N PHE A 73 -7.02 -2.65 6.77
CA PHE A 73 -7.10 -2.74 8.23
C PHE A 73 -6.49 -1.51 8.92
N VAL A 74 -5.30 -1.07 8.48
CA VAL A 74 -4.67 0.14 9.03
C VAL A 74 -5.55 1.37 8.83
N ARG A 75 -6.11 1.54 7.62
CA ARG A 75 -7.04 2.64 7.30
C ARG A 75 -8.31 2.59 8.16
N ASP A 76 -8.92 1.41 8.27
CA ASP A 76 -10.18 1.25 9.00
C ASP A 76 -9.95 1.51 10.51
N ASN A 77 -8.79 1.13 11.05
CA ASN A 77 -8.40 1.38 12.44
C ASN A 77 -8.08 2.86 12.76
N GLU A 78 -7.62 3.66 11.79
CA GLU A 78 -7.42 5.11 11.97
C GLU A 78 -8.75 5.90 11.96
N GLY A 79 -9.72 5.49 11.14
CA GLY A 79 -11.02 6.17 11.02
C GLY A 79 -12.00 5.80 12.13
N ARG A 80 -11.95 4.56 12.63
CA ARG A 80 -12.76 4.07 13.75
C ARG A 80 -11.94 3.04 14.53
N ARG A 81 -11.53 3.40 15.75
CA ARG A 81 -10.83 2.50 16.68
C ARG A 81 -11.84 1.50 17.28
N GLN A 82 -12.40 0.63 16.44
CA GLN A 82 -13.45 -0.33 16.79
C GLN A 82 -13.02 -1.79 16.61
N ASP A 83 -11.88 -2.06 15.95
CA ASP A 83 -11.46 -3.42 15.68
C ASP A 83 -10.84 -4.09 16.92
N THR A 84 -11.42 -5.22 17.31
CA THR A 84 -10.97 -6.04 18.43
C THR A 84 -9.50 -6.45 18.24
N PRO A 85 -8.63 -6.44 19.27
CA PRO A 85 -7.20 -6.77 19.15
C PRO A 85 -6.91 -8.13 18.47
N GLN A 86 -7.86 -9.06 18.54
CA GLN A 86 -7.85 -10.36 17.87
C GLN A 86 -7.92 -10.28 16.33
N TRP A 87 -8.63 -9.30 15.74
CA TRP A 87 -8.69 -9.12 14.28
C TRP A 87 -7.35 -8.60 13.72
N GLY A 88 -6.71 -7.67 14.43
CA GLY A 88 -5.39 -7.17 14.04
C GLY A 88 -4.33 -8.28 14.03
N ALA A 89 -4.36 -9.19 14.99
CA ALA A 89 -3.47 -10.35 15.02
C ALA A 89 -3.66 -11.27 13.81
N LEU A 90 -4.90 -11.48 13.33
CA LEU A 90 -5.19 -12.29 12.14
C LEU A 90 -4.66 -11.63 10.85
N VAL A 91 -4.83 -10.31 10.72
CA VAL A 91 -4.39 -9.58 9.52
C VAL A 91 -2.87 -9.53 9.44
N TRP A 92 -2.20 -9.17 10.55
CA TRP A 92 -0.75 -9.18 10.63
C TRP A 92 -0.16 -10.58 10.52
N GLY A 93 -0.82 -11.57 11.13
CA GLY A 93 -0.46 -12.98 11.03
C GLY A 93 -0.55 -13.49 9.59
N GLY A 94 -1.65 -13.21 8.88
CA GLY A 94 -1.86 -13.60 7.50
C GLY A 94 -0.85 -12.98 6.54
N PHE A 95 -0.55 -11.69 6.69
CA PHE A 95 0.48 -11.02 5.90
C PHE A 95 1.87 -11.60 6.17
N SER A 96 2.24 -11.81 7.44
CA SER A 96 3.53 -12.40 7.82
C SER A 96 3.66 -13.83 7.31
N ALA A 97 2.58 -14.62 7.39
CA ALA A 97 2.53 -15.98 6.85
C ALA A 97 2.67 -15.99 5.32
N ALA A 98 2.03 -15.05 4.60
CA ALA A 98 2.19 -14.90 3.16
C ALA A 98 3.64 -14.57 2.78
N MET A 99 4.27 -13.66 3.53
CA MET A 99 5.66 -13.29 3.32
C MET A 99 6.61 -14.47 3.57
N ALA A 100 6.40 -15.19 4.66
CA ALA A 100 7.18 -16.36 5.03
C ALA A 100 7.00 -17.51 4.02
N LEU A 101 5.77 -17.78 3.57
CA LEU A 101 5.47 -18.84 2.61
C LEU A 101 6.12 -18.56 1.25
N THR A 102 6.07 -17.31 0.79
CA THR A 102 6.72 -16.91 -0.47
C THR A 102 8.25 -16.98 -0.36
N ALA A 103 8.83 -16.46 0.73
CA ALA A 103 10.26 -16.55 0.98
C ALA A 103 10.75 -18.00 1.11
N TRP A 104 10.00 -18.84 1.81
CA TRP A 104 10.27 -20.27 1.95
C TRP A 104 10.22 -21.00 0.61
N GLY A 105 9.22 -20.70 -0.23
CA GLY A 105 9.16 -21.24 -1.59
C GLY A 105 10.40 -20.86 -2.40
N LEU A 106 10.84 -19.60 -2.33
CA LEU A 106 12.02 -19.13 -3.08
C LEU A 106 13.30 -19.83 -2.60
N TRP A 107 13.39 -20.09 -1.29
CA TRP A 107 14.49 -20.83 -0.69
C TRP A 107 14.55 -22.28 -1.19
N ARG A 108 13.39 -22.95 -1.28
CA ARG A 108 13.28 -24.36 -1.65
C ARG A 108 13.51 -24.64 -3.14
N MET A 109 13.21 -23.69 -4.02
CA MET A 109 13.42 -23.86 -5.47
C MET A 109 14.91 -24.05 -5.79
N ASP A 110 15.26 -25.06 -6.58
CA ASP A 110 16.64 -25.26 -7.05
C ASP A 110 16.87 -24.49 -8.37
N LEU A 111 16.83 -23.16 -8.27
CA LEU A 111 16.97 -22.23 -9.39
C LEU A 111 18.31 -21.50 -9.33
N SER A 112 18.80 -21.03 -10.48
CA SER A 112 20.05 -20.27 -10.51
C SER A 112 19.99 -19.07 -9.54
N PRO A 113 21.09 -18.73 -8.84
CA PRO A 113 21.12 -17.65 -7.86
C PRO A 113 20.61 -16.32 -8.41
N THR A 114 20.88 -16.02 -9.68
CA THR A 114 20.46 -14.80 -10.36
C THR A 114 18.95 -14.70 -10.50
N TYR A 115 18.27 -15.78 -10.90
CA TYR A 115 16.81 -15.80 -10.99
C TYR A 115 16.15 -15.67 -9.62
N LYS A 116 16.71 -16.32 -8.59
CA LYS A 116 16.21 -16.17 -7.20
C LYS A 116 16.29 -14.74 -6.73
N ALA A 117 17.43 -14.08 -6.94
CA ALA A 117 17.63 -12.69 -6.56
C ALA A 117 16.67 -11.76 -7.31
N PHE A 118 16.52 -11.95 -8.62
CA PHE A 118 15.58 -11.17 -9.43
C PHE A 118 14.14 -11.30 -8.92
N LEU A 119 13.68 -12.53 -8.68
CA LEU A 119 12.34 -12.78 -8.14
C LEU A 119 12.16 -12.14 -6.76
N ALA A 120 13.11 -12.35 -5.84
CA ALA A 120 13.06 -11.78 -4.50
C ALA A 120 12.96 -10.24 -4.54
N VAL A 121 13.77 -9.57 -5.37
CA VAL A 121 13.73 -8.12 -5.52
C VAL A 121 12.42 -7.66 -6.16
N SER A 122 11.97 -8.33 -7.23
CA SER A 122 10.70 -7.99 -7.90
C SER A 122 9.51 -8.10 -6.95
N TRP A 123 9.50 -9.13 -6.11
CA TRP A 123 8.47 -9.37 -5.10
C TRP A 123 8.43 -8.28 -4.04
N LEU A 124 9.58 -7.93 -3.47
CA LEU A 124 9.69 -6.85 -2.50
C LEU A 124 9.27 -5.50 -3.11
N PHE A 125 9.70 -5.25 -4.35
CA PHE A 125 9.32 -4.06 -5.09
C PHE A 125 7.81 -3.99 -5.38
N MET A 126 7.19 -5.13 -5.72
CA MET A 126 5.75 -5.26 -5.90
C MET A 126 4.99 -4.98 -4.61
N VAL A 127 5.42 -5.55 -3.47
CA VAL A 127 4.80 -5.29 -2.16
C VAL A 127 4.90 -3.81 -1.79
N SER A 128 6.06 -3.18 -1.97
CA SER A 128 6.24 -1.74 -1.73
C SER A 128 5.35 -0.89 -2.65
N SER A 129 5.25 -1.26 -3.93
CA SER A 129 4.37 -0.57 -4.88
C SER A 129 2.90 -0.74 -4.54
N ALA A 130 2.47 -1.91 -4.03
CA ALA A 130 1.10 -2.15 -3.56
C ALA A 130 0.76 -1.26 -2.35
N PHE A 131 1.66 -1.11 -1.39
CA PHE A 131 1.46 -0.18 -0.27
C PHE A 131 1.46 1.27 -0.71
N THR A 132 2.29 1.64 -1.69
CA THR A 132 2.30 2.97 -2.28
C THR A 132 0.94 3.24 -2.92
N LEU A 133 0.43 2.32 -3.73
CA LEU A 133 -0.89 2.42 -4.34
C LEU A 133 -1.99 2.59 -3.28
N ALA A 134 -1.97 1.75 -2.24
CA ALA A 134 -2.95 1.84 -1.15
C ALA A 134 -2.91 3.20 -0.44
N LYS A 135 -1.73 3.77 -0.20
CA LYS A 135 -1.58 5.13 0.33
C LYS A 135 -2.14 6.17 -0.62
N THR A 136 -1.80 6.13 -1.90
CA THR A 136 -2.33 7.12 -2.87
C THR A 136 -3.85 7.07 -3.01
N LEU A 137 -4.47 5.90 -2.81
CA LEU A 137 -5.91 5.76 -2.76
C LEU A 137 -6.49 6.43 -1.51
N ARG A 138 -5.85 6.24 -0.35
CA ARG A 138 -6.22 6.92 0.90
C ARG A 138 -6.09 8.43 0.75
N ASP A 139 -4.96 8.92 0.25
CA ASP A 139 -4.69 10.35 0.07
C ASP A 139 -5.74 10.98 -0.87
N ALA A 140 -6.14 10.25 -1.91
CA ALA A 140 -7.21 10.66 -2.81
C ALA A 140 -8.61 10.68 -2.15
N GLN A 141 -8.88 9.78 -1.19
CA GLN A 141 -10.13 9.79 -0.42
C GLN A 141 -10.17 10.98 0.54
N GLU A 142 -9.09 11.25 1.27
CA GLU A 142 -8.97 12.39 2.20
C GLU A 142 -9.10 13.73 1.47
N ALA A 143 -8.47 13.87 0.29
CA ALA A 143 -8.60 15.06 -0.55
C ALA A 143 -10.05 15.33 -0.99
N ARG A 144 -10.81 14.28 -1.35
CA ARG A 144 -12.23 14.42 -1.74
C ARG A 144 -13.10 14.83 -0.56
N LEU A 145 -12.84 14.28 0.63
CA LEU A 145 -13.56 14.65 1.85
C LEU A 145 -13.30 16.11 2.22
N ALA A 146 -12.05 16.59 2.13
CA ALA A 146 -11.71 17.99 2.40
C ALA A 146 -12.46 18.97 1.49
N MET A 147 -12.58 18.66 0.18
CA MET A 147 -13.36 19.49 -0.75
C MET A 147 -14.85 19.59 -0.37
N SER A 148 -15.46 18.47 0.06
CA SER A 148 -16.88 18.46 0.43
C SER A 148 -17.19 19.29 1.68
N HIS A 149 -16.25 19.38 2.64
CA HIS A 149 -16.40 20.23 3.82
C HIS A 149 -16.22 21.71 3.49
N GLY A 150 -15.39 22.05 2.49
CA GLY A 150 -15.23 23.41 1.98
C GLY A 150 -16.53 23.99 1.42
N HIS A 151 -17.18 23.28 0.49
CA HIS A 151 -18.45 23.74 -0.08
C HIS A 151 -19.57 23.90 0.96
N ARG A 152 -19.64 22.99 1.94
CA ARG A 152 -20.66 23.08 3.00
C ARG A 152 -20.47 24.29 3.92
N GLN A 153 -19.26 24.84 4.02
CA GLN A 153 -18.98 26.06 4.78
C GLN A 153 -19.32 27.32 3.96
N GLU A 154 -19.14 27.29 2.64
CA GLU A 154 -19.51 28.38 1.73
C GLU A 154 -21.03 28.57 1.65
N ASP A 155 -21.82 27.47 1.62
CA ASP A 155 -23.29 27.54 1.59
C ASP A 155 -23.92 28.03 2.91
N ALA A 156 -23.16 28.05 4.00
CA ALA A 156 -23.61 28.43 5.33
C ALA A 156 -23.21 29.87 5.74
N GLN A 157 -22.53 30.60 4.86
CA GLN A 157 -22.16 32.02 5.00
C GLN A 157 -23.04 32.92 4.13
#